data_AF-A0A2A9GLQ8-F1
#
_entry.id   AF-A0A2A9GLQ8-F1
#
_cell.length_a   1.000
_cell.length_b   1.000
_cell.length_c   1.000
_cell.angle_alpha   90.00
_cell.angle_beta   90.00
_cell.angle_gamma   90.00
#
_symmetry.space_group_name_H-M   'P 1'
#
loop_
_entity.id
_entity.type
_entity.pdbx_description
1 polymer ?
#
loop_
_entity_poly.entity_id
_entity_poly.type
_entity_poly.pdbx_seq_one_letter_code
_entity_poly.pdbx_strand_id
1 'polypeptide(L)'
;MSSKGPEYEQTQKLVNIAMKSGMTQDEIAKLCRVDQSTVSRWKRNERRAKLHQVTPLLQRFGERMERPPFQLYRRTNTRDSGTSVSQFLKVDGRLLLREAYDNTQDRKPGCAIDRAIRVSVQEVSRGRFALVLENASGAMPKKREKSGAIDLRSRDMPWHLPETGNAFLLNQEELLSWVISLPESVKQQWQDSFFGIERLGLLTTLALLKHGYKVNGLQTLTEEVSGADSA
;
A
#
# COMPACT_ATOMS: atom_id res chain seq x y z
N MET A 1 -24.55 25.38 35.05
CA MET A 1 -23.49 24.41 35.41
C MET A 1 -22.81 23.93 34.12
N SER A 2 -21.54 24.28 33.91
CA SER A 2 -20.84 24.05 32.64
C SER A 2 -20.33 22.61 32.58
N SER A 3 -20.91 21.77 31.72
CA SER A 3 -20.55 20.35 31.54
C SER A 3 -19.23 20.16 30.77
N LYS A 4 -18.15 20.82 31.20
CA LYS A 4 -16.86 20.88 30.48
C LYS A 4 -15.99 19.65 30.78
N GLY A 5 -16.39 18.48 30.28
CA GLY A 5 -15.43 17.39 30.07
C GLY A 5 -14.54 17.70 28.87
N PRO A 6 -13.30 17.16 28.81
CA PRO A 6 -12.39 17.40 27.69
C PRO A 6 -13.02 16.90 26.38
N GLU A 7 -12.83 17.67 25.31
CA GLU A 7 -13.19 17.25 23.98
C GLU A 7 -12.22 16.18 23.48
N TYR A 8 -12.73 15.22 22.73
CA TYR A 8 -11.92 14.20 22.10
C TYR A 8 -11.48 14.66 20.70
N GLU A 9 -10.18 14.87 20.52
CA GLU A 9 -9.62 15.45 19.30
C GLU A 9 -9.93 14.61 18.05
N GLN A 10 -9.89 13.28 18.18
CA GLN A 10 -10.05 12.36 17.05
C GLN A 10 -11.49 11.87 16.87
N THR A 11 -12.49 12.66 17.31
CA THR A 11 -13.92 12.31 17.21
C THR A 11 -14.32 11.90 15.79
N GLN A 12 -13.95 12.69 14.78
CA GLN A 12 -14.30 12.40 13.39
C GLN A 12 -13.74 11.05 12.92
N LYS A 13 -12.47 10.77 13.25
CA LYS A 13 -11.79 9.53 12.87
C LYS A 13 -12.48 8.31 13.49
N LEU A 14 -12.84 8.41 14.77
CA LEU A 14 -13.52 7.36 15.51
C LEU A 14 -14.91 7.05 14.92
N VAL A 15 -15.69 8.08 14.60
CA VAL A 15 -17.00 7.92 13.93
C VAL A 15 -16.83 7.26 12.56
N ASN A 16 -15.83 7.68 11.78
CA ASN A 16 -15.56 7.10 10.46
C ASN A 16 -15.15 5.61 10.55
N ILE A 17 -14.38 5.22 11.56
CA ILE A 17 -14.03 3.81 11.80
C ILE A 17 -15.28 2.98 12.14
N ALA A 18 -16.14 3.49 13.02
CA ALA A 18 -17.39 2.84 13.37
C ALA A 18 -18.29 2.65 12.13
N MET A 19 -18.42 3.68 11.29
CA MET A 19 -19.18 3.60 10.04
C MET A 19 -18.57 2.61 9.05
N LYS A 20 -17.24 2.60 8.89
CA LYS A 20 -16.55 1.60 8.05
C LYS A 20 -16.72 0.17 8.54
N SER A 21 -17.03 -0.03 9.82
CA SER A 21 -17.33 -1.35 10.40
C SER A 21 -18.78 -1.79 10.21
N GLY A 22 -19.60 -0.99 9.50
CA GLY A 22 -20.99 -1.28 9.19
C GLY A 22 -22.02 -0.60 10.09
N MET A 23 -21.60 0.22 11.08
CA MET A 23 -22.54 0.96 11.92
C MET A 23 -23.14 2.16 11.18
N THR A 24 -24.44 2.34 11.31
CA THR A 24 -25.17 3.52 10.87
C THR A 24 -24.99 4.69 11.84
N GLN A 25 -25.33 5.91 11.40
CA GLN A 25 -25.26 7.08 12.27
C GLN A 25 -26.24 6.97 13.45
N ASP A 26 -27.40 6.35 13.25
CA ASP A 26 -28.39 6.11 14.31
C ASP A 26 -27.89 5.12 15.37
N GLU A 27 -27.21 4.05 14.95
CA GLU A 27 -26.62 3.09 15.88
C GLU A 27 -25.49 3.73 16.69
N ILE A 28 -24.67 4.57 16.06
CA ILE A 28 -23.62 5.34 16.74
C ILE A 28 -24.25 6.33 17.73
N ALA A 29 -25.32 7.01 17.34
CA ALA A 29 -26.04 7.97 18.16
C ALA A 29 -26.63 7.31 19.42
N LYS A 30 -27.30 6.16 19.23
CA LYS A 30 -27.82 5.32 20.33
C LYS A 30 -26.70 4.85 21.26
N LEU A 31 -25.59 4.37 20.71
CA LEU A 31 -24.45 3.88 21.49
C LEU A 31 -23.82 5.00 22.33
N CYS A 32 -23.71 6.21 21.78
CA CYS A 32 -23.10 7.37 22.44
C CYS A 32 -24.10 8.20 23.26
N ARG A 33 -25.39 7.82 23.27
CA ARG A 33 -26.50 8.57 23.90
C ARG A 33 -26.57 10.03 23.45
N VAL A 34 -26.53 10.26 22.15
CA VAL A 34 -26.67 11.58 21.51
C VAL A 34 -27.65 11.50 20.34
N ASP A 35 -28.02 12.63 19.78
CA ASP A 35 -28.83 12.68 18.56
C ASP A 35 -28.02 12.33 17.31
N GLN A 36 -28.67 11.74 16.30
CA GLN A 36 -28.06 11.46 15.00
C GLN A 36 -27.49 12.73 14.34
N SER A 37 -28.14 13.89 14.52
CA SER A 37 -27.65 15.17 14.02
C SER A 37 -26.30 15.56 14.63
N THR A 38 -26.06 15.19 15.89
CA THR A 38 -24.78 15.39 16.57
C THR A 38 -23.70 14.47 15.96
N VAL A 39 -24.02 13.20 15.69
CA VAL A 39 -23.11 12.28 15.00
C VAL A 39 -22.79 12.75 13.58
N SER A 40 -23.76 13.31 12.87
CA SER A 40 -23.56 13.90 11.54
C SER A 40 -22.57 15.08 11.59
N ARG A 41 -22.65 15.95 12.61
CA ARG A 41 -21.67 17.03 12.84
C ARG A 41 -20.29 16.50 13.20
N TRP A 42 -20.21 15.43 14.00
CA TRP A 42 -18.96 14.74 14.32
C TRP A 42 -18.29 14.16 13.06
N LYS A 43 -19.06 13.50 12.20
CA LYS A 43 -18.59 12.96 10.91
C LYS A 43 -18.03 14.05 9.99
N ARG A 44 -18.64 15.24 10.00
CA ARG A 44 -18.21 16.40 9.20
C ARG A 44 -17.10 17.23 9.84
N ASN A 45 -16.63 16.85 11.04
CA ASN A 45 -15.66 17.61 11.83
C ASN A 45 -16.12 19.01 12.25
N GLU A 46 -17.43 19.28 12.22
CA GLU A 46 -18.02 20.57 12.59
C GLU A 46 -18.07 20.74 14.12
N ARG A 47 -18.09 19.63 14.86
CA ARG A 47 -18.12 19.61 16.31
C ARG A 47 -17.35 18.39 16.82
N ARG A 48 -16.61 18.56 17.91
CA ARG A 48 -15.95 17.46 18.61
C ARG A 48 -16.87 16.91 19.70
N ALA A 49 -16.78 15.61 19.93
CA ALA A 49 -17.47 14.98 21.04
C ALA A 49 -16.71 15.25 22.33
N LYS A 50 -17.40 15.20 23.47
CA LYS A 50 -16.74 15.10 24.76
C LYS A 50 -16.27 13.66 24.96
N LEU A 51 -15.13 13.47 25.64
CA LEU A 51 -14.51 12.15 25.84
C LEU A 51 -15.49 11.12 26.41
N HIS A 52 -16.34 11.50 27.36
CA HIS A 52 -17.34 10.61 27.94
C HIS A 52 -18.40 10.13 26.93
N GLN A 53 -18.76 10.96 25.93
CA GLN A 53 -19.76 10.61 24.92
C GLN A 53 -19.22 9.55 23.96
N VAL A 54 -17.92 9.62 23.64
CA VAL A 54 -17.25 8.69 22.71
C VAL A 54 -16.56 7.52 23.40
N THR A 55 -16.57 7.45 24.73
CA THR A 55 -16.00 6.32 25.48
C THR A 55 -16.54 4.96 25.01
N PRO A 56 -17.85 4.78 24.73
CA PRO A 56 -18.38 3.53 24.19
C PRO A 56 -17.79 3.16 22.82
N LEU A 57 -17.54 4.15 21.95
CA LEU A 57 -16.90 3.93 20.66
C LEU A 57 -15.40 3.62 20.84
N LEU A 58 -14.72 4.28 21.78
CA LEU A 58 -13.32 4.02 22.09
C LEU A 58 -13.09 2.62 22.63
N GLN A 59 -13.99 2.13 23.48
CA GLN A 59 -13.91 0.74 23.96
C GLN A 59 -14.07 -0.27 22.82
N ARG A 60 -14.86 0.05 21.79
CA ARG A 60 -15.14 -0.85 20.66
C ARG A 60 -14.14 -0.74 19.51
N PHE A 61 -13.59 0.46 19.29
CA PHE A 61 -12.81 0.79 18.10
C PHE A 61 -11.50 1.51 18.40
N GLY A 62 -11.15 1.71 19.68
CA GLY A 62 -9.95 2.42 20.11
C GLY A 62 -8.66 1.82 19.57
N GLU A 63 -8.55 0.50 19.52
CA GLU A 63 -7.39 -0.18 18.91
C GLU A 63 -7.25 0.15 17.42
N ARG A 64 -8.36 0.36 16.73
CA ARG A 64 -8.38 0.75 15.30
C ARG A 64 -8.10 2.24 15.09
N MET A 65 -8.02 3.03 16.17
CA MET A 65 -7.66 4.45 16.12
C MET A 65 -6.16 4.67 15.89
N GLU A 66 -5.34 3.63 15.97
CA GLU A 66 -3.96 3.69 15.52
C GLU A 66 -3.91 4.34 14.13
N ARG A 67 -2.91 5.21 13.91
CA ARG A 67 -2.73 5.78 12.58
C ARG A 67 -2.48 4.60 11.66
N PRO A 68 -3.32 4.37 10.63
CA PRO A 68 -3.02 3.33 9.67
C PRO A 68 -1.61 3.62 9.16
N PRO A 69 -0.76 2.58 9.04
CA PRO A 69 0.55 2.77 8.46
C PRO A 69 0.39 3.46 7.09
N PHE A 70 1.36 4.27 6.72
CA PHE A 70 1.35 4.93 5.41
C PHE A 70 2.74 4.85 4.81
N GLN A 71 2.82 5.03 3.50
CA GLN A 71 4.07 5.26 2.80
C GLN A 71 4.01 6.58 2.05
N LEU A 72 5.17 7.21 1.90
CA LEU A 72 5.38 8.38 1.07
C LEU A 72 6.22 7.98 -0.13
N TYR A 73 5.78 8.43 -1.31
CA TYR A 73 6.46 8.23 -2.57
C TYR A 73 6.85 9.59 -3.13
N ARG A 74 8.12 9.77 -3.47
CA ARG A 74 8.60 11.02 -4.07
C ARG A 74 8.18 11.07 -5.53
N ARG A 75 7.51 12.13 -5.97
CA ARG A 75 7.22 12.40 -7.39
C ARG A 75 8.30 13.25 -8.01
N THR A 76 8.64 12.94 -9.26
CA THR A 76 9.36 13.85 -10.15
C THR A 76 8.41 14.94 -10.62
N ASN A 77 8.93 16.15 -10.77
CA ASN A 77 8.19 17.30 -11.26
C ASN A 77 8.99 17.87 -12.43
N THR A 78 8.45 17.77 -13.64
CA THR A 78 9.08 18.25 -14.87
C THR A 78 8.65 19.66 -15.23
N ARG A 79 8.41 20.54 -14.24
CA ARG A 79 8.23 21.96 -14.52
C ARG A 79 9.59 22.63 -14.69
N ASP A 80 9.93 22.89 -15.95
CA ASP A 80 10.99 23.79 -16.41
C ASP A 80 10.93 25.13 -15.66
N SER A 81 11.73 25.29 -14.59
CA SER A 81 12.10 26.60 -14.00
C SER A 81 12.92 26.43 -12.71
N GLY A 82 14.09 25.77 -12.78
CA GLY A 82 15.19 25.89 -11.80
C GLY A 82 14.91 25.59 -10.31
N THR A 83 13.66 25.31 -9.92
CA THR A 83 13.20 25.23 -8.53
C THR A 83 12.45 23.92 -8.38
N SER A 84 13.18 22.86 -8.03
CA SER A 84 12.62 21.53 -7.86
C SER A 84 11.71 21.48 -6.63
N VAL A 85 10.41 21.76 -6.82
CA VAL A 85 9.41 21.54 -5.77
C VAL A 85 9.17 20.02 -5.67
N SER A 86 9.70 19.40 -4.62
CA SER A 86 9.49 17.98 -4.36
C SER A 86 8.01 17.72 -4.04
N GLN A 87 7.35 16.97 -4.91
CA GLN A 87 5.99 16.50 -4.69
C GLN A 87 6.02 15.11 -4.06
N PHE A 88 5.05 14.80 -3.20
CA PHE A 88 4.94 13.50 -2.54
C PHE A 88 3.54 12.93 -2.72
N LEU A 89 3.45 11.65 -3.03
CA LEU A 89 2.22 10.87 -2.96
C LEU A 89 2.21 10.12 -1.62
N LYS A 90 1.21 10.43 -0.79
CA LYS A 90 0.94 9.65 0.42
C LYS A 90 -0.07 8.55 0.13
N VAL A 91 0.25 7.33 0.53
CA VAL A 91 -0.68 6.21 0.48
C VAL A 91 -0.88 5.71 1.91
N ASP A 92 -2.11 5.87 2.41
CA ASP A 92 -2.53 5.31 3.69
C ASP A 92 -2.93 3.85 3.47
N GLY A 93 -2.43 2.95 4.31
CA GLY A 93 -2.71 1.52 4.17
C GLY A 93 -1.58 0.62 4.65
N ARG A 94 -1.94 -0.65 4.89
CA ARG A 94 -0.96 -1.67 5.26
C ARG A 94 -0.17 -2.10 4.04
N LEU A 95 1.16 -2.03 4.11
CA LEU A 95 2.05 -2.60 3.08
C LEU A 95 1.98 -4.13 3.13
N LEU A 96 1.64 -4.74 1.99
CA LEU A 96 1.55 -6.19 1.83
C LEU A 96 2.79 -6.75 1.11
N LEU A 97 3.27 -6.02 0.11
CA LEU A 97 4.41 -6.42 -0.72
C LEU A 97 5.25 -5.19 -1.09
N ARG A 98 6.57 -5.35 -1.11
CA ARG A 98 7.50 -4.40 -1.72
C ARG A 98 8.69 -5.16 -2.31
N GLU A 99 8.74 -5.23 -3.63
CA GLU A 99 9.79 -5.92 -4.36
C GLU A 99 10.51 -4.96 -5.30
N ALA A 100 11.81 -5.16 -5.46
CA ALA A 100 12.64 -4.36 -6.36
C ALA A 100 13.36 -5.28 -7.36
N TYR A 101 13.44 -4.81 -8.59
CA TYR A 101 14.03 -5.52 -9.72
C TYR A 101 15.00 -4.58 -10.45
N ASP A 102 16.07 -5.12 -11.00
CA ASP A 102 17.08 -4.39 -11.76
C ASP A 102 17.34 -5.04 -13.12
N ASN A 103 18.17 -4.39 -13.93
CA ASN A 103 18.44 -4.80 -15.30
C ASN A 103 19.73 -5.65 -15.47
N THR A 104 20.14 -6.41 -14.46
CA THR A 104 21.52 -6.94 -14.39
C THR A 104 21.83 -8.19 -15.22
N GLN A 105 20.89 -8.80 -15.94
CA GLN A 105 21.13 -10.14 -16.52
C GLN A 105 22.17 -10.17 -17.67
N ASP A 106 22.30 -9.10 -18.46
CA ASP A 106 23.12 -9.11 -19.70
C ASP A 106 24.46 -8.39 -19.61
N ARG A 107 24.88 -7.96 -18.42
CA ARG A 107 26.08 -7.14 -18.30
C ARG A 107 27.27 -7.88 -17.72
N LYS A 108 28.42 -7.77 -18.40
CA LYS A 108 29.72 -8.29 -17.96
C LYS A 108 29.98 -7.91 -16.48
N PRO A 109 30.65 -8.78 -15.69
CA PRO A 109 31.07 -8.44 -14.34
C PRO A 109 31.75 -7.07 -14.30
N GLY A 110 31.18 -6.13 -13.54
CA GLY A 110 31.71 -4.76 -13.46
C GLY A 110 30.82 -3.66 -14.05
N CYS A 111 29.85 -4.00 -14.90
CA CYS A 111 28.89 -3.02 -15.41
C CYS A 111 27.96 -2.50 -14.31
N ALA A 112 27.75 -1.18 -14.28
CA ALA A 112 26.85 -0.55 -13.33
C ALA A 112 25.38 -0.79 -13.71
N ILE A 113 24.55 -1.01 -12.69
CA ILE A 113 23.10 -0.90 -12.81
C ILE A 113 22.78 0.56 -13.10
N ASP A 114 22.02 0.82 -14.15
CA ASP A 114 21.59 2.17 -14.51
C ASP A 114 20.08 2.36 -14.36
N ARG A 115 19.32 1.27 -14.15
CA ARG A 115 17.87 1.27 -13.99
C ARG A 115 17.43 0.18 -13.01
N ALA A 116 16.50 0.54 -12.15
CA ALA A 116 15.77 -0.40 -11.30
C ALA A 116 14.32 0.05 -11.16
N ILE A 117 13.46 -0.88 -10.78
CA ILE A 117 12.06 -0.64 -10.48
C ILE A 117 11.68 -1.23 -9.12
N ARG A 118 10.80 -0.56 -8.39
CA ARG A 118 10.22 -1.05 -7.15
C ARG A 118 8.70 -1.06 -7.23
N VAL A 119 8.13 -2.23 -6.99
CA VAL A 119 6.69 -2.47 -6.95
C VAL A 119 6.24 -2.56 -5.50
N SER A 120 5.30 -1.72 -5.10
CA SER A 120 4.69 -1.75 -3.77
C SER A 120 3.19 -2.00 -3.87
N VAL A 121 2.67 -2.94 -3.06
CA VAL A 121 1.23 -3.21 -2.93
C VAL A 121 0.81 -2.90 -1.50
N GLN A 122 -0.18 -2.02 -1.34
CA GLN A 122 -0.76 -1.67 -0.05
C GLN A 122 -2.26 -1.92 -0.02
N GLU A 123 -2.78 -2.43 1.09
CA GLU A 123 -4.20 -2.45 1.38
C GLU A 123 -4.64 -1.09 1.95
N VAL A 124 -5.39 -0.32 1.17
CA VAL A 124 -5.91 1.01 1.57
C VAL A 124 -7.21 0.87 2.35
N SER A 125 -8.04 -0.09 1.95
CA SER A 125 -9.22 -0.55 2.66
C SER A 125 -9.50 -1.98 2.26
N ARG A 126 -10.35 -2.69 3.01
CA ARG A 126 -10.67 -4.10 2.74
C ARG A 126 -10.99 -4.34 1.25
N GLY A 127 -10.19 -5.18 0.60
CA GLY A 127 -10.35 -5.54 -0.82
C GLY A 127 -10.00 -4.43 -1.82
N ARG A 128 -9.40 -3.32 -1.38
CA ARG A 128 -8.93 -2.21 -2.21
C ARG A 128 -7.44 -1.98 -1.99
N PHE A 129 -6.70 -2.03 -3.08
CA PHE A 129 -5.25 -2.05 -3.07
C PHE A 129 -4.69 -0.85 -3.84
N ALA A 130 -3.64 -0.25 -3.30
CA ALA A 130 -2.79 0.66 -4.03
C ALA A 130 -1.60 -0.12 -4.59
N LEU A 131 -1.44 -0.10 -5.92
CA LEU A 131 -0.26 -0.57 -6.63
C LEU A 131 0.58 0.64 -7.02
N VAL A 132 1.84 0.70 -6.58
CA VAL A 132 2.75 1.82 -6.85
C VAL A 132 4.06 1.31 -7.45
N LEU A 133 4.49 1.95 -8.55
CA LEU A 133 5.64 1.57 -9.36
C LEU A 133 6.67 2.71 -9.37
N GLU A 134 7.71 2.59 -8.56
CA GLU A 134 8.79 3.58 -8.48
C GLU A 134 9.96 3.19 -9.39
N ASN A 135 10.47 4.14 -10.14
CA ASN A 135 11.68 3.97 -10.93
C ASN A 135 12.89 4.46 -10.14
N ALA A 136 14.05 3.88 -10.41
CA ALA A 136 15.34 4.42 -10.02
C ALA A 136 16.25 4.42 -11.26
N SER A 137 16.87 5.55 -11.54
CA SER A 137 17.81 5.72 -12.64
C SER A 137 18.83 6.81 -12.31
N GLY A 138 19.96 6.82 -13.02
CA GLY A 138 20.99 7.86 -12.86
C GLY A 138 21.96 7.60 -11.71
N ALA A 139 21.92 8.44 -10.66
CA ALA A 139 22.87 8.44 -9.53
C ALA A 139 22.66 7.26 -8.55
N MET A 140 22.69 6.05 -9.08
CA MET A 140 22.57 4.81 -8.31
C MET A 140 23.75 4.68 -7.34
N PRO A 141 23.52 4.25 -6.09
CA PRO A 141 24.60 4.09 -5.12
C PRO A 141 25.66 3.15 -5.67
N LYS A 142 26.92 3.61 -5.67
CA LYS A 142 28.06 2.80 -6.08
C LYS A 142 28.26 1.65 -5.09
N LYS A 143 28.69 0.49 -5.61
CA LYS A 143 28.98 -0.78 -4.91
C LYS A 143 29.41 -0.57 -3.45
N ARG A 144 28.64 -1.14 -2.51
CA ARG A 144 29.06 -1.26 -1.10
C ARG A 144 29.62 -2.64 -0.76
N GLU A 145 29.34 -3.67 -1.56
CA GLU A 145 29.72 -5.05 -1.27
C GLU A 145 30.78 -5.61 -2.23
N LYS A 146 31.64 -6.48 -1.69
CA LYS A 146 32.70 -7.21 -2.43
C LYS A 146 32.15 -8.11 -3.55
N SER A 147 30.86 -8.42 -3.53
CA SER A 147 30.14 -9.25 -4.52
C SER A 147 29.85 -8.52 -5.84
N GLY A 148 29.96 -7.20 -5.88
CA GLY A 148 29.66 -6.40 -7.08
C GLY A 148 28.16 -6.15 -7.33
N ALA A 149 27.26 -6.69 -6.51
CA ALA A 149 25.83 -6.43 -6.57
C ALA A 149 25.45 -5.10 -5.89
N ILE A 150 24.40 -4.42 -6.37
CA ILE A 150 23.80 -3.28 -5.68
C ILE A 150 22.72 -3.78 -4.73
N ASP A 151 22.73 -3.26 -3.51
CA ASP A 151 21.61 -3.44 -2.60
C ASP A 151 20.44 -2.54 -3.00
N LEU A 152 19.45 -3.11 -3.72
CA LEU A 152 18.22 -2.41 -4.11
C LEU A 152 17.36 -1.98 -2.91
N ARG A 153 17.64 -2.51 -1.71
CA ARG A 153 16.97 -2.09 -0.46
C ARG A 153 17.68 -0.93 0.22
N SER A 154 18.81 -0.48 -0.33
CA SER A 154 19.53 0.68 0.20
C SER A 154 18.63 1.91 0.25
N ARG A 155 18.71 2.66 1.36
CA ARG A 155 18.02 3.94 1.54
C ARG A 155 18.51 5.02 0.57
N ASP A 156 19.71 4.83 0.03
CA ASP A 156 20.35 5.77 -0.89
C ASP A 156 19.88 5.59 -2.34
N MET A 157 19.01 4.60 -2.59
CA MET A 157 18.43 4.37 -3.91
C MET A 157 17.52 5.54 -4.32
N PRO A 158 17.72 6.12 -5.53
CA PRO A 158 16.98 7.30 -5.99
C PRO A 158 15.58 6.96 -6.52
N TRP A 159 14.79 6.27 -5.69
CA TRP A 159 13.42 5.89 -6.01
C TRP A 159 12.54 7.12 -6.22
N HIS A 160 11.81 7.12 -7.34
CA HIS A 160 10.86 8.17 -7.66
C HIS A 160 9.68 7.63 -8.46
N LEU A 161 8.54 8.28 -8.28
CA LEU A 161 7.34 8.11 -9.07
C LEU A 161 7.34 9.15 -10.22
N PRO A 162 6.97 8.77 -11.45
CA PRO A 162 6.74 9.76 -12.51
C PRO A 162 5.61 10.74 -12.15
N GLU A 163 5.57 11.88 -12.84
CA GLU A 163 4.59 12.95 -12.61
C GLU A 163 3.14 12.46 -12.82
N THR A 164 2.92 11.57 -13.79
CA THR A 164 1.65 10.91 -14.08
C THR A 164 1.85 9.40 -14.26
N GLY A 165 0.78 8.63 -14.02
CA GLY A 165 0.82 7.16 -14.10
C GLY A 165 1.50 6.48 -12.89
N ASN A 166 1.73 5.17 -13.01
CA ASN A 166 2.47 4.33 -12.06
C ASN A 166 1.94 4.24 -10.62
N ALA A 167 0.77 4.78 -10.32
CA ALA A 167 0.06 4.56 -9.07
C ALA A 167 -1.41 4.29 -9.38
N PHE A 168 -1.92 3.14 -8.92
CA PHE A 168 -3.25 2.64 -9.27
C PHE A 168 -4.00 2.23 -8.02
N LEU A 169 -5.31 2.50 -8.01
CA LEU A 169 -6.24 1.96 -7.01
C LEU A 169 -7.08 0.86 -7.65
N LEU A 170 -6.87 -0.36 -7.18
CA LEU A 170 -7.39 -1.58 -7.79
C LEU A 170 -8.20 -2.38 -6.77
N ASN A 171 -9.18 -3.15 -7.23
CA ASN A 171 -9.72 -4.27 -6.47
C ASN A 171 -8.80 -5.51 -6.57
N GLN A 172 -9.14 -6.61 -5.90
CA GLN A 172 -8.29 -7.80 -5.88
C GLN A 172 -8.13 -8.45 -7.26
N GLU A 173 -9.22 -8.54 -8.04
CA GLU A 173 -9.22 -9.16 -9.38
C GLU A 173 -8.41 -8.32 -10.36
N GLU A 174 -8.59 -6.99 -10.34
CA GLU A 174 -7.82 -6.04 -11.12
C GLU A 174 -6.33 -6.10 -10.78
N LEU A 175 -5.98 -6.18 -9.47
CA LEU A 175 -4.60 -6.32 -9.02
C LEU A 175 -3.97 -7.62 -9.56
N LEU A 176 -4.65 -8.76 -9.37
CA LEU A 176 -4.17 -10.06 -9.82
C LEU A 176 -4.04 -10.11 -11.34
N SER A 177 -5.05 -9.62 -12.06
CA SER A 177 -5.00 -9.48 -13.51
C SER A 177 -3.78 -8.66 -13.94
N TRP A 178 -3.53 -7.52 -13.29
CA TRP A 178 -2.40 -6.66 -13.61
C TRP A 178 -1.04 -7.36 -13.37
N VAL A 179 -0.83 -8.01 -12.22
CA VAL A 179 0.47 -8.63 -11.88
C VAL A 179 0.72 -9.98 -12.57
N ILE A 180 -0.33 -10.72 -12.92
CA ILE A 180 -0.22 -12.02 -13.61
C ILE A 180 -0.10 -11.81 -15.11
N SER A 181 -0.98 -11.00 -15.70
CA SER A 181 -0.94 -10.80 -17.13
C SER A 181 0.23 -9.91 -17.54
N LEU A 182 0.66 -8.99 -16.65
CA LEU A 182 1.53 -7.84 -16.92
C LEU A 182 1.13 -7.20 -18.25
N PRO A 183 0.39 -6.07 -18.29
CA PRO A 183 -0.14 -5.53 -19.54
C PRO A 183 0.90 -5.57 -20.66
N GLU A 184 0.56 -6.06 -21.86
CA GLU A 184 1.53 -6.36 -22.93
C GLU A 184 2.47 -5.16 -23.21
N SER A 185 1.97 -3.93 -23.04
CA SER A 185 2.72 -2.67 -23.11
C SER A 185 3.81 -2.50 -22.03
N VAL A 186 3.55 -2.97 -20.80
CA VAL A 186 4.52 -3.05 -19.70
C VAL A 186 5.45 -4.23 -19.91
N LYS A 187 4.90 -5.36 -20.36
CA LYS A 187 5.60 -6.62 -20.60
C LYS A 187 6.74 -6.47 -21.60
N GLN A 188 6.47 -5.84 -22.75
CA GLN A 188 7.44 -5.62 -23.82
C GLN A 188 8.51 -4.58 -23.47
N GLN A 189 8.24 -3.70 -22.49
CA GLN A 189 9.20 -2.69 -22.04
C GLN A 189 10.01 -3.16 -20.82
N TRP A 190 9.47 -4.06 -20.00
CA TRP A 190 10.02 -4.41 -18.68
C TRP A 190 10.56 -5.83 -18.58
N GLN A 191 10.05 -6.81 -19.33
CA GLN A 191 10.58 -8.18 -19.26
C GLN A 191 12.01 -8.26 -19.79
N ASP A 192 12.34 -7.47 -20.83
CA ASP A 192 13.71 -7.35 -21.33
C ASP A 192 14.58 -6.42 -20.45
N SER A 193 13.97 -5.64 -19.56
CA SER A 193 14.65 -4.58 -18.79
C SER A 193 14.80 -4.87 -17.30
N PHE A 194 14.06 -5.83 -16.71
CA PHE A 194 14.07 -6.07 -15.27
C PHE A 194 13.97 -7.56 -14.94
N PHE A 195 15.09 -8.13 -14.48
CA PHE A 195 15.21 -9.54 -14.19
C PHE A 195 14.38 -9.95 -12.96
N GLY A 196 13.70 -11.10 -13.04
CA GLY A 196 12.92 -11.66 -11.94
C GLY A 196 11.50 -11.09 -11.82
N ILE A 197 11.15 -10.09 -12.65
CA ILE A 197 9.84 -9.43 -12.60
C ILE A 197 8.69 -10.37 -12.97
N GLU A 198 8.97 -11.45 -13.72
CA GLU A 198 8.03 -12.51 -14.04
C GLU A 198 7.47 -13.21 -12.79
N ARG A 199 8.20 -13.15 -11.66
CA ARG A 199 7.76 -13.71 -10.37
C ARG A 199 6.78 -12.82 -9.62
N LEU A 200 6.53 -11.59 -10.07
CA LEU A 200 5.69 -10.62 -9.35
C LEU A 200 4.27 -11.14 -9.10
N GLY A 201 3.67 -11.84 -10.07
CA GLY A 201 2.36 -12.45 -9.90
C GLY A 201 2.33 -13.47 -8.75
N LEU A 202 3.34 -14.34 -8.68
CA LEU A 202 3.50 -15.32 -7.60
C LEU A 202 3.68 -14.63 -6.24
N LEU A 203 4.58 -13.65 -6.16
CA LEU A 203 4.87 -12.95 -4.90
C LEU A 203 3.67 -12.14 -4.39
N THR A 204 2.93 -11.50 -5.29
CA THR A 204 1.70 -10.78 -4.95
C THR A 204 0.62 -11.73 -4.45
N THR A 205 0.46 -12.88 -5.11
CA THR A 205 -0.50 -13.92 -4.70
C THR A 205 -0.16 -14.45 -3.30
N LEU A 206 1.12 -14.75 -3.05
CA LEU A 206 1.61 -15.18 -1.74
C LEU A 206 1.36 -14.12 -0.66
N ALA A 207 1.61 -12.84 -0.96
CA ALA A 207 1.35 -11.75 -0.03
C ALA A 207 -0.14 -11.65 0.33
N LEU A 208 -1.03 -11.71 -0.67
CA LEU A 208 -2.48 -11.71 -0.43
C LEU A 208 -2.91 -12.84 0.49
N LEU A 209 -2.46 -14.08 0.23
CA LEU A 209 -2.77 -15.24 1.07
C LEU A 209 -2.26 -15.07 2.51
N LYS A 210 -1.01 -14.63 2.68
CA LYS A 210 -0.42 -14.37 4.02
C LYS A 210 -1.19 -13.32 4.81
N HIS A 211 -1.89 -12.42 4.11
CA HIS A 211 -2.72 -11.37 4.69
C HIS A 211 -4.21 -11.72 4.75
N GLY A 212 -4.58 -12.99 4.51
CA GLY A 212 -5.93 -13.51 4.73
C GLY A 212 -6.90 -13.31 3.56
N TYR A 213 -6.40 -12.93 2.39
CA TYR A 213 -7.20 -12.83 1.18
C TYR A 213 -7.35 -14.18 0.51
N LYS A 214 -8.56 -14.48 0.02
CA LYS A 214 -8.82 -15.68 -0.77
C LYS A 214 -8.46 -15.42 -2.22
N VAL A 215 -7.62 -16.25 -2.82
CA VAL A 215 -7.28 -16.19 -4.24
C VAL A 215 -7.82 -17.44 -4.92
N ASN A 216 -8.60 -17.25 -5.98
CA ASN A 216 -9.22 -18.35 -6.73
C ASN A 216 -8.19 -19.03 -7.65
N GLY A 217 -8.44 -20.29 -8.01
CA GLY A 217 -7.60 -21.04 -8.97
C GLY A 217 -6.32 -21.64 -8.37
N LEU A 218 -6.17 -21.64 -7.05
CA LEU A 218 -5.07 -22.30 -6.36
C LEU A 218 -5.35 -23.80 -6.19
N GLN A 219 -4.39 -24.63 -6.60
CA GLN A 219 -4.38 -26.05 -6.27
C GLN A 219 -3.62 -26.24 -4.96
N THR A 220 -4.22 -26.96 -4.00
CA THR A 220 -3.54 -27.36 -2.78
C THR A 220 -2.87 -28.70 -3.03
N LEU A 221 -1.60 -28.84 -2.65
CA LEU A 221 -0.92 -30.12 -2.73
C LEU A 221 -1.64 -31.13 -1.79
N THR A 222 -2.27 -32.13 -2.38
CA THR A 222 -2.82 -33.30 -1.70
C THR A 222 -2.01 -34.54 -2.09
N GLU A 223 -2.18 -35.65 -1.38
CA GLU A 223 -1.53 -36.92 -1.73
C GLU A 223 -1.85 -37.35 -3.17
N GLU A 224 -3.06 -37.06 -3.65
CA GLU A 224 -3.50 -37.31 -5.04
C GLU A 224 -2.74 -36.49 -6.09
N VAL A 225 -2.25 -35.29 -5.73
CA VAL A 225 -1.45 -34.43 -6.61
C VAL A 225 0.05 -34.76 -6.47
N SER A 226 0.45 -35.42 -5.39
CA SER A 226 1.86 -35.65 -5.06
C SER A 226 2.57 -36.65 -5.96
N GLY A 227 1.83 -37.47 -6.73
CA GLY A 227 2.35 -38.30 -7.82
C GLY A 227 3.68 -38.97 -7.48
N ALA A 228 3.85 -39.47 -6.25
CA ALA A 228 4.99 -40.29 -5.90
C ALA A 228 4.71 -41.69 -6.44
N ASP A 229 4.77 -41.83 -7.77
CA ASP A 229 5.00 -43.12 -8.38
C ASP A 229 6.35 -43.61 -7.86
N SER A 230 6.26 -44.62 -6.99
CA SER A 230 7.35 -45.40 -6.44
C SER A 230 8.41 -45.70 -7.52
N ALA A 231 9.55 -45.01 -7.45
CA ALA A 231 10.75 -45.38 -8.19
C ALA A 231 11.46 -46.57 -7.52
#